data_AF-A0A357FA31-F1
#
_entry.id   AF-A0A357FA31-F1
#
_cell.length_a   1.000
_cell.length_b   1.000
_cell.length_c   1.000
_cell.angle_alpha   90.00
_cell.angle_beta   90.00
_cell.angle_gamma   90.00
#
_symmetry.space_group_name_H-M   'P 1'
#
loop_
_entity.id
_entity.type
_entity.pdbx_description
1 polymer ?
#
loop_
_entity_poly.entity_id
_entity_poly.type
_entity_poly.pdbx_seq_one_letter_code
_entity_poly.pdbx_strand_id
1 'polypeptide(L)'
;MDNYIKSQHTEAQIGIGYALLAFSSWGFLPIYWKLLDTIPSLEVLAHRMVWSVLFLLGLLAIQKRLGEFQDLLKTPKYICVLLGTAMLLGINWFVYIYGVNTNQIVETSLGYFINPLFNVLLGTIFLKERLNYWQSLALGMATLGVLNFLWDFNSLPWIALSLALTFSFYGLLRKMMPVKPLVGLLVETVLLSPFAVVMIVIWNLEGTGNIGGEWSNVILLVGAGVVTSLPLLWFTNAGKRLRYTTLGFIHYMTPSIQLVIGVYLYNEPFTSTHAVTFGLIWTGLIIYSINAFQTQGST
;
A
#
# COMPACT_ATOMS: atom_id res chain seq x y z
N MET A 1 19.86 12.15 -33.05
CA MET A 1 20.28 11.35 -31.88
C MET A 1 20.13 12.17 -30.59
N ASP A 2 20.71 13.36 -30.51
CA ASP A 2 20.68 14.21 -29.29
C ASP A 2 19.29 14.63 -28.82
N ASN A 3 18.37 15.01 -29.72
CA ASN A 3 17.00 15.36 -29.33
C ASN A 3 16.21 14.15 -28.79
N TYR A 4 16.51 12.94 -29.27
CA TYR A 4 15.89 11.70 -28.79
C TYR A 4 16.40 11.35 -27.38
N ILE A 5 17.72 11.41 -27.18
CA ILE A 5 18.35 11.18 -25.88
C ILE A 5 17.87 12.23 -24.86
N LYS A 6 17.80 13.50 -25.24
CA LYS A 6 17.30 14.59 -24.39
C LYS A 6 15.82 14.39 -24.02
N SER A 7 14.98 13.97 -24.98
CA SER A 7 13.57 13.67 -24.71
C SER A 7 13.38 12.49 -23.74
N GLN A 8 14.20 11.45 -23.85
CA GLN A 8 14.17 10.31 -22.91
C GLN A 8 14.61 10.70 -21.50
N HIS A 9 15.62 11.56 -21.37
CA HIS A 9 16.03 12.10 -20.07
C HIS A 9 14.93 12.94 -19.43
N THR A 10 14.22 13.77 -20.21
CA THR A 10 13.11 14.59 -19.71
C THR A 10 11.93 13.72 -19.26
N GLU A 11 11.55 12.68 -20.02
CA GLU A 11 10.48 11.75 -19.61
C GLU A 11 10.84 10.99 -18.32
N ALA A 12 12.11 10.58 -18.16
CA ALA A 12 12.58 9.94 -16.93
C ALA A 12 12.53 10.89 -15.73
N GLN A 13 12.95 12.15 -15.88
CA GLN A 13 12.87 13.17 -14.83
C GLN A 13 11.43 13.45 -14.40
N ILE A 14 10.51 13.59 -15.37
CA ILE A 14 9.07 13.73 -15.11
C ILE A 14 8.54 12.49 -14.37
N GLY A 15 8.96 11.30 -14.79
CA GLY A 15 8.64 10.03 -14.12
C GLY A 15 9.08 10.00 -12.66
N ILE A 16 10.30 10.46 -12.36
CA ILE A 16 10.81 10.57 -10.98
C ILE A 16 9.96 11.55 -10.18
N GLY A 17 9.63 12.72 -10.73
CA GLY A 17 8.75 13.69 -10.09
C GLY A 17 7.40 13.09 -9.69
N TYR A 18 6.77 12.33 -10.58
CA TYR A 18 5.53 11.62 -10.28
C TYR A 18 5.71 10.53 -9.20
N ALA A 19 6.80 9.76 -9.25
CA ALA A 19 7.07 8.75 -8.22
C ALA A 19 7.23 9.39 -6.84
N LEU A 20 8.00 10.47 -6.74
CA LEU A 20 8.20 11.21 -5.49
C LEU A 20 6.89 11.75 -4.94
N LEU A 21 6.06 12.39 -5.77
CA LEU A 21 4.74 12.87 -5.35
C LEU A 21 3.85 11.72 -4.83
N ALA A 22 3.82 10.59 -5.53
CA ALA A 22 3.02 9.44 -5.12
C ALA A 22 3.46 8.87 -3.77
N PHE A 23 4.74 8.52 -3.66
CA PHE A 23 5.28 7.84 -2.49
C PHE A 23 5.41 8.77 -1.27
N SER A 24 5.69 10.06 -1.46
CA SER A 24 5.63 11.03 -0.37
C SER A 24 4.20 11.17 0.15
N SER A 25 3.21 11.28 -0.74
CA SER A 25 1.81 11.43 -0.32
C SER A 25 1.32 10.22 0.48
N TRP A 26 1.68 9.00 0.08
CA TRP A 26 1.42 7.81 0.89
C TRP A 26 2.26 7.74 2.17
N GLY A 27 3.48 8.27 2.15
CA GLY A 27 4.35 8.36 3.33
C GLY A 27 3.75 9.25 4.42
N PHE A 28 3.10 10.36 4.04
CA PHE A 28 2.46 11.31 4.96
C PHE A 28 1.04 10.91 5.41
N LEU A 29 0.48 9.82 4.89
CA LEU A 29 -0.86 9.35 5.29
C LEU A 29 -1.06 9.15 6.80
N PRO A 30 -0.06 8.74 7.61
CA PRO A 30 -0.30 8.62 9.04
C PRO A 30 -0.74 9.93 9.69
N ILE A 31 -0.28 11.07 9.20
CA ILE A 31 -0.72 12.39 9.67
C ILE A 31 -2.21 12.59 9.40
N TYR A 32 -2.66 12.19 8.20
CA TYR A 32 -4.07 12.29 7.83
C TYR A 32 -4.97 11.45 8.73
N TRP A 33 -4.59 10.20 9.00
CA TRP A 33 -5.39 9.32 9.85
C TRP A 33 -5.40 9.77 11.31
N LYS A 34 -4.32 10.38 11.79
CA LYS A 34 -4.24 10.97 13.13
C LYS A 34 -5.16 12.16 13.33
N LEU A 35 -5.55 12.87 12.26
CA LEU A 35 -6.61 13.89 12.35
C LEU A 35 -8.00 13.28 12.53
N LEU A 36 -8.15 11.97 12.29
CA LEU A 36 -9.38 11.19 12.42
C LEU A 36 -9.28 10.15 13.54
N ASP A 37 -8.34 10.28 14.48
CA ASP A 37 -8.07 9.27 15.51
C ASP A 37 -9.22 9.09 16.52
N THR A 38 -10.07 10.11 16.65
CA THR A 38 -11.31 10.07 17.44
C THR A 38 -12.42 9.26 16.78
N ILE A 39 -12.32 8.97 15.47
CA ILE A 39 -13.31 8.20 14.73
C ILE A 39 -12.86 6.73 14.64
N PRO A 40 -13.77 5.75 14.88
CA PRO A 40 -13.45 4.34 14.74
C PRO A 40 -12.81 4.02 13.38
N SER A 41 -11.70 3.27 13.38
CA SER A 41 -10.94 2.96 12.15
C SER A 41 -11.79 2.27 11.07
N LEU A 42 -12.81 1.50 11.49
CA LEU A 42 -13.74 0.83 10.58
C LEU A 42 -14.67 1.84 9.87
N GLU A 43 -15.11 2.89 10.57
CA GLU A 43 -15.92 3.96 10.00
C GLU A 43 -15.10 4.80 9.01
N VAL A 44 -13.86 5.16 9.37
CA VAL A 44 -12.92 5.83 8.47
C VAL A 44 -12.71 5.01 7.20
N LEU A 45 -12.52 3.69 7.32
CA LEU A 45 -12.38 2.79 6.18
C LEU A 45 -13.64 2.77 5.30
N ALA A 46 -14.82 2.69 5.90
CA ALA A 46 -16.08 2.66 5.18
C ALA A 46 -16.26 3.93 4.33
N HIS A 47 -16.06 5.11 4.93
CA HIS A 47 -16.10 6.38 4.21
C HIS A 47 -15.04 6.43 3.12
N ARG A 48 -13.80 6.06 3.42
CA ARG A 48 -12.72 5.98 2.44
C ARG A 48 -13.12 5.14 1.23
N MET A 49 -13.75 3.98 1.41
CA MET A 49 -14.19 3.13 0.29
C MET A 49 -15.24 3.83 -0.58
N VAL A 50 -16.30 4.36 0.03
CA VAL A 50 -17.39 5.03 -0.70
C VAL A 50 -16.87 6.23 -1.50
N TRP A 51 -16.08 7.10 -0.87
CA TRP A 51 -15.55 8.29 -1.53
C TRP A 51 -14.47 7.95 -2.57
N SER A 52 -13.70 6.88 -2.37
CA SER A 52 -12.78 6.37 -3.39
C SER A 52 -13.50 5.88 -4.63
N VAL A 53 -14.65 5.19 -4.49
CA VAL A 53 -15.47 4.77 -5.64
C VAL A 53 -15.89 5.99 -6.46
N LEU A 54 -16.42 7.03 -5.82
CA LEU A 54 -16.84 8.25 -6.51
C LEU A 54 -15.67 8.94 -7.22
N PHE A 55 -14.53 9.07 -6.55
CA PHE A 55 -13.33 9.65 -7.15
C PHE A 55 -12.80 8.83 -8.33
N LEU A 56 -12.67 7.50 -8.18
CA LEU A 56 -12.14 6.61 -9.21
C LEU A 56 -13.08 6.49 -10.43
N LEU A 57 -14.40 6.48 -10.21
CA LEU A 57 -15.39 6.55 -11.28
C LEU A 57 -15.29 7.87 -12.04
N GLY A 58 -15.26 9.00 -11.34
CA GLY A 58 -15.09 10.32 -11.95
C GLY A 58 -13.80 10.40 -12.76
N LEU A 59 -12.72 9.85 -12.23
CA LEU A 59 -11.43 9.78 -12.91
C LEU A 59 -11.48 8.93 -14.19
N LEU A 60 -12.08 7.75 -14.15
CA LEU A 60 -12.26 6.89 -15.33
C LEU A 60 -13.20 7.51 -16.36
N ALA A 61 -14.21 8.27 -15.91
CA ALA A 61 -15.10 9.03 -16.78
C ALA A 61 -14.33 10.12 -17.54
N ILE A 62 -13.50 10.91 -16.85
CA ILE A 62 -12.64 11.94 -17.46
C ILE A 62 -11.65 11.30 -18.45
N GLN A 63 -11.09 10.13 -18.11
CA GLN A 63 -10.20 9.39 -19.00
C GLN A 63 -10.93 8.69 -20.16
N LYS A 64 -12.27 8.74 -20.22
CA LYS A 64 -13.12 8.03 -21.20
C LYS A 64 -12.90 6.51 -21.20
N ARG A 65 -12.62 5.94 -20.04
CA ARG A 65 -12.27 4.51 -19.84
C ARG A 65 -13.32 3.73 -19.05
N LEU A 66 -14.54 4.26 -18.91
CA LEU A 66 -15.65 3.57 -18.24
C LEU A 66 -16.04 2.25 -18.90
N GLY A 67 -15.85 2.11 -20.21
CA GLY A 67 -16.07 0.84 -20.92
C GLY A 67 -15.21 -0.30 -20.37
N GLU A 68 -13.95 -0.02 -20.00
CA GLU A 68 -13.05 -1.03 -19.42
C GLU A 68 -13.58 -1.57 -18.08
N PHE A 69 -14.23 -0.72 -17.28
CA PHE A 69 -14.88 -1.12 -16.04
C PHE A 69 -16.11 -1.98 -16.30
N GLN A 70 -16.97 -1.57 -17.23
CA GLN A 70 -18.18 -2.33 -17.60
C GLN A 70 -17.84 -3.70 -18.17
N ASP A 71 -16.79 -3.80 -18.99
CA ASP A 71 -16.37 -5.07 -19.59
C ASP A 71 -15.75 -6.01 -18.55
N LEU A 72 -15.04 -5.48 -17.56
CA LEU A 72 -14.52 -6.27 -16.45
C LEU A 72 -15.65 -6.87 -15.59
N LEU A 73 -16.73 -6.11 -15.35
CA LEU A 73 -17.91 -6.59 -14.62
C LEU A 73 -18.61 -7.76 -15.32
N LYS A 74 -18.52 -7.87 -16.64
CA LYS A 74 -19.10 -8.97 -17.42
C LYS A 74 -18.30 -10.27 -17.33
N THR A 75 -17.11 -10.27 -16.71
CA THR A 75 -16.22 -11.43 -16.66
C THR A 75 -16.25 -12.07 -15.26
N PRO A 76 -17.16 -13.03 -14.98
CA PRO A 76 -17.40 -13.55 -13.62
C PRO A 76 -16.16 -14.20 -13.00
N LYS A 77 -15.31 -14.82 -13.83
CA LYS A 77 -14.02 -15.40 -13.38
C LYS A 77 -13.13 -14.34 -12.73
N TYR A 78 -13.03 -13.15 -13.32
CA TYR A 78 -12.23 -12.07 -12.73
C TYR A 78 -12.91 -11.47 -11.52
N ILE A 79 -14.24 -11.38 -11.49
CA ILE A 79 -14.97 -10.87 -10.32
C ILE A 79 -14.76 -11.75 -9.08
N CYS A 80 -14.74 -13.08 -9.22
CA CYS A 80 -14.47 -13.97 -8.08
C CYS A 80 -13.06 -13.75 -7.49
N VAL A 81 -12.04 -13.64 -8.35
CA VAL A 81 -10.67 -13.35 -7.89
C VAL A 81 -10.58 -11.94 -7.31
N LEU A 82 -11.24 -10.96 -7.94
CA LEU A 82 -11.28 -9.57 -7.48
C LEU A 82 -12.01 -9.42 -6.15
N LEU A 83 -12.99 -10.27 -5.84
CA LEU A 83 -13.62 -10.30 -4.51
C LEU A 83 -12.62 -10.76 -3.45
N GLY A 84 -11.83 -11.80 -3.74
CA GLY A 84 -10.76 -12.24 -2.86
C GLY A 84 -9.68 -11.18 -2.65
N THR A 85 -9.23 -10.51 -3.72
CA THR A 85 -8.25 -9.41 -3.60
C THR A 85 -8.84 -8.19 -2.91
N ALA A 86 -10.12 -7.89 -3.11
CA ALA A 86 -10.83 -6.83 -2.40
C ALA A 86 -10.86 -7.10 -0.89
N MET A 87 -11.18 -8.31 -0.45
CA MET A 87 -11.14 -8.66 0.98
C MET A 87 -9.75 -8.49 1.58
N LEU A 88 -8.70 -8.99 0.90
CA LEU A 88 -7.31 -8.81 1.34
C LEU A 88 -6.94 -7.33 1.44
N LEU A 89 -7.34 -6.53 0.46
CA LEU A 89 -7.09 -5.09 0.42
C LEU A 89 -7.86 -4.35 1.51
N GLY A 90 -9.12 -4.73 1.77
CA GLY A 90 -9.95 -4.18 2.84
C GLY A 90 -9.36 -4.46 4.23
N ILE A 91 -8.92 -5.70 4.48
CA ILE A 91 -8.21 -6.07 5.72
C ILE A 91 -6.91 -5.28 5.83
N ASN A 92 -6.12 -5.20 4.77
CA ASN A 92 -4.87 -4.45 4.76
C ASN A 92 -5.08 -2.97 5.12
N TRP A 93 -6.06 -2.33 4.48
CA TRP A 93 -6.39 -0.93 4.74
C TRP A 93 -6.95 -0.72 6.15
N PHE A 94 -7.78 -1.64 6.65
CA PHE A 94 -8.26 -1.61 8.02
C PHE A 94 -7.10 -1.67 9.01
N VAL A 95 -6.23 -2.68 8.89
CA VAL A 95 -5.09 -2.89 9.78
C VAL A 95 -4.13 -1.69 9.74
N TYR A 96 -3.95 -1.07 8.57
CA TYR A 96 -3.13 0.12 8.43
C TYR A 96 -3.73 1.32 9.19
N ILE A 97 -5.01 1.65 8.96
CA ILE A 97 -5.68 2.75 9.65
C ILE A 97 -5.74 2.48 11.16
N TYR A 98 -6.05 1.24 11.53
CA TYR A 98 -6.03 0.78 12.92
C TYR A 98 -4.65 1.02 13.55
N GLY A 99 -3.58 0.52 12.94
CA GLY A 99 -2.22 0.64 13.47
C GLY A 99 -1.79 2.10 13.63
N VAL A 100 -2.11 2.96 12.67
CA VAL A 100 -1.85 4.39 12.82
C VAL A 100 -2.66 4.97 13.98
N ASN A 101 -3.97 4.75 14.03
CA ASN A 101 -4.83 5.32 15.08
C ASN A 101 -4.43 4.83 16.48
N THR A 102 -3.93 3.60 16.61
CA THR A 102 -3.46 3.02 17.89
C THR A 102 -1.98 3.27 18.20
N ASN A 103 -1.33 4.27 17.57
CA ASN A 103 0.08 4.64 17.81
C ASN A 103 1.07 3.50 17.55
N GLN A 104 0.87 2.78 16.44
CA GLN A 104 1.74 1.70 15.97
C GLN A 104 2.26 2.00 14.54
N ILE A 105 2.52 3.28 14.23
CA ILE A 105 3.05 3.73 12.95
C ILE A 105 4.41 3.07 12.65
N VAL A 106 5.29 2.95 13.66
CA VAL A 106 6.59 2.25 13.54
C VAL A 106 6.38 0.80 13.08
N GLU A 107 5.40 0.09 13.66
CA GLU A 107 5.08 -1.29 13.27
C GLU A 107 4.42 -1.36 11.88
N THR A 108 3.57 -0.41 11.50
CA THR A 108 3.03 -0.35 10.13
C THR A 108 4.15 -0.18 9.09
N SER A 109 5.11 0.71 9.37
CA SER A 109 6.29 0.92 8.52
C SER A 109 7.13 -0.34 8.40
N LEU A 110 7.34 -1.05 9.51
CA LEU A 110 8.03 -2.35 9.54
C LEU A 110 7.36 -3.36 8.60
N GLY A 111 6.03 -3.47 8.61
CA GLY A 111 5.27 -4.34 7.70
C GLY A 111 5.54 -4.03 6.22
N TYR A 112 5.61 -2.75 5.86
CA TYR A 112 5.92 -2.32 4.51
C TYR A 112 7.37 -2.61 4.09
N PHE A 113 8.33 -2.61 5.01
CA PHE A 113 9.70 -3.05 4.71
C PHE A 113 9.82 -4.56 4.53
N ILE A 114 8.97 -5.34 5.22
CA ILE A 114 8.94 -6.81 5.16
C ILE A 114 8.27 -7.31 3.87
N ASN A 115 7.34 -6.54 3.29
CA ASN A 115 6.56 -6.89 2.09
C ASN A 115 7.35 -7.53 0.93
N PRO A 116 8.48 -6.96 0.45
CA PRO A 116 9.24 -7.55 -0.67
C PRO A 116 9.71 -8.98 -0.39
N LEU A 117 10.03 -9.28 0.87
CA LEU A 117 10.53 -10.60 1.26
C LEU A 117 9.41 -11.63 1.30
N PHE A 118 8.22 -11.24 1.75
CA PHE A 118 7.02 -12.08 1.61
C PHE A 118 6.62 -12.28 0.15
N ASN A 119 6.75 -11.27 -0.71
CA ASN A 119 6.53 -11.43 -2.15
C ASN A 119 7.46 -12.47 -2.76
N VAL A 120 8.75 -12.44 -2.41
CA VAL A 120 9.74 -13.43 -2.85
C VAL A 120 9.39 -14.82 -2.33
N LEU A 121 9.05 -14.94 -1.04
CA LEU A 121 8.64 -16.21 -0.42
C LEU A 121 7.42 -16.81 -1.13
N LEU A 122 6.37 -16.02 -1.36
CA LEU A 122 5.18 -16.47 -2.07
C LEU A 122 5.45 -16.80 -3.54
N GLY A 123 6.31 -16.02 -4.22
CA GLY A 123 6.77 -16.33 -5.58
C GLY A 123 7.44 -17.69 -5.66
N THR A 124 8.29 -18.03 -4.70
CA THR A 124 8.91 -19.36 -4.64
C THR A 124 7.92 -20.47 -4.36
N ILE A 125 7.01 -20.31 -3.40
CA ILE A 125 6.06 -21.35 -3.02
C ILE A 125 5.02 -21.60 -4.12
N PHE A 126 4.41 -20.53 -4.65
CA PHE A 126 3.26 -20.64 -5.56
C PHE A 126 3.62 -20.55 -7.04
N LEU A 127 4.64 -19.75 -7.40
CA LEU A 127 5.10 -19.61 -8.79
C LEU A 127 6.28 -20.53 -9.11
N LYS A 128 6.78 -21.29 -8.12
CA LYS A 128 7.95 -22.18 -8.24
C LYS A 128 9.20 -21.44 -8.72
N GLU A 129 9.30 -20.14 -8.41
CA GLU A 129 10.48 -19.33 -8.69
C GLU A 129 11.65 -19.80 -7.80
N ARG A 130 12.82 -20.06 -8.39
CA ARG A 130 13.99 -20.50 -7.63
C ARG A 130 14.56 -19.34 -6.82
N LEU A 131 14.71 -19.52 -5.51
CA LEU A 131 15.44 -18.58 -4.66
C LEU A 131 16.92 -18.65 -5.02
N ASN A 132 17.49 -17.50 -5.40
CA ASN A 132 18.94 -17.38 -5.42
C ASN A 132 19.49 -17.22 -3.99
N TYR A 133 20.78 -17.48 -3.83
CA TYR A 133 21.46 -17.40 -2.53
C TYR A 133 21.20 -16.07 -1.80
N TRP A 134 21.23 -14.95 -2.53
CA TRP A 134 21.03 -13.61 -1.97
C TRP A 134 19.60 -13.35 -1.47
N GLN A 135 18.59 -13.86 -2.18
CA GLN A 135 17.19 -13.81 -1.77
C GLN A 135 16.96 -14.64 -0.50
N SER A 136 17.56 -15.83 -0.41
CA SER A 136 17.51 -16.67 0.80
C SER A 136 18.18 -15.98 1.98
N LEU A 137 19.33 -15.34 1.77
CA LEU A 137 20.02 -14.57 2.80
C LEU A 137 19.16 -13.38 3.28
N ALA A 138 18.56 -12.63 2.35
CA ALA A 138 17.67 -11.52 2.67
C ALA A 138 16.44 -11.97 3.49
N LEU A 139 15.84 -13.09 3.12
CA LEU A 139 14.74 -13.69 3.86
C LEU A 139 15.17 -14.15 5.27
N GLY A 140 16.36 -14.73 5.39
CA GLY A 140 16.94 -15.12 6.69
C GLY A 140 17.14 -13.91 7.60
N MET A 141 17.67 -12.80 7.08
CA MET A 141 17.86 -11.57 7.84
C MET A 141 16.55 -10.99 8.36
N ALA A 142 15.50 -10.95 7.55
CA ALA A 142 14.19 -10.49 8.04
C ALA A 142 13.54 -11.45 9.02
N THR A 143 13.71 -12.76 8.84
CA THR A 143 13.24 -13.75 9.80
C THR A 143 13.91 -13.52 11.17
N LEU A 144 15.23 -13.28 11.19
CA LEU A 144 15.95 -12.91 12.41
C LEU A 144 15.45 -11.59 13.01
N GLY A 145 15.12 -10.60 12.17
CA GLY A 145 14.52 -9.34 12.62
C GLY A 145 13.18 -9.55 13.33
N VAL A 146 12.29 -10.34 12.75
CA VAL A 146 10.98 -10.67 13.36
C VAL A 146 11.16 -11.47 14.65
N LEU A 147 12.10 -12.42 14.69
CA LEU A 147 12.40 -13.20 15.90
C LEU A 147 12.97 -12.32 17.02
N ASN A 148 13.83 -11.36 16.69
CA ASN A 148 14.35 -10.38 17.64
C ASN A 148 13.22 -9.52 18.22
N PHE A 149 12.28 -9.07 17.38
CA PHE A 149 11.10 -8.34 17.84
C PHE A 149 10.25 -9.18 18.81
N LEU A 150 10.01 -10.46 18.48
CA LEU A 150 9.24 -11.37 19.31
C LEU A 150 9.88 -11.62 20.68
N TRP A 151 11.21 -11.76 20.72
CA TRP A 151 11.95 -12.05 21.95
C TRP A 151 11.83 -10.93 22.98
N ASP A 152 11.98 -9.68 22.55
CA ASP A 152 12.00 -8.53 23.46
C ASP A 152 10.59 -8.05 23.83
N PHE A 153 9.67 -8.00 22.86
CA PHE A 153 8.32 -7.48 23.09
C PHE A 153 7.33 -8.54 23.60
N ASN A 154 7.74 -9.81 23.71
CA ASN A 154 6.88 -10.96 24.06
C ASN A 154 5.56 -11.00 23.28
N SER A 155 5.53 -10.38 22.11
CA SER A 155 4.36 -10.20 21.27
C SER A 155 4.80 -10.24 19.82
N LEU A 156 3.96 -10.87 18.99
CA LEU A 156 4.18 -10.88 17.56
C LEU A 156 3.84 -9.49 17.00
N PRO A 157 4.66 -8.97 16.05
CA PRO A 157 4.34 -7.74 15.33
C PRO A 157 3.22 -8.02 14.34
N TRP A 158 2.01 -8.23 14.87
CA TRP A 158 0.86 -8.73 14.13
C TRP A 158 0.37 -7.71 13.11
N ILE A 159 0.53 -6.40 13.33
CA ILE A 159 0.21 -5.36 12.34
C ILE A 159 1.17 -5.48 11.18
N ALA A 160 2.48 -5.53 11.46
CA ALA A 160 3.50 -5.66 10.41
C ALA A 160 3.28 -6.93 9.57
N LEU A 161 3.07 -8.06 10.24
CA LEU A 161 2.85 -9.36 9.59
C LEU A 161 1.53 -9.41 8.83
N SER A 162 0.44 -8.87 9.38
CA SER A 162 -0.86 -8.83 8.69
C SER A 162 -0.78 -7.95 7.45
N LEU A 163 -0.15 -6.78 7.53
CA LEU A 163 0.08 -5.91 6.38
C LEU A 163 0.93 -6.59 5.32
N ALA A 164 2.03 -7.23 5.72
CA ALA A 164 2.92 -7.93 4.80
C ALA A 164 2.21 -9.09 4.08
N LEU A 165 1.55 -9.97 4.85
CA LEU A 165 0.85 -11.13 4.31
C LEU A 165 -0.28 -10.73 3.37
N THR A 166 -1.19 -9.87 3.83
CA THR A 166 -2.36 -9.48 3.02
C THR A 166 -1.94 -8.80 1.72
N PHE A 167 -0.95 -7.92 1.76
CA PHE A 167 -0.48 -7.21 0.58
C PHE A 167 0.30 -8.14 -0.37
N SER A 168 1.08 -9.09 0.16
CA SER A 168 1.81 -10.06 -0.67
C SER A 168 0.88 -11.05 -1.37
N PHE A 169 -0.14 -11.58 -0.69
CA PHE A 169 -1.15 -12.41 -1.32
C PHE A 169 -1.98 -11.63 -2.34
N TYR A 170 -2.35 -10.38 -2.01
CA TYR A 170 -3.00 -9.48 -2.96
C TYR A 170 -2.13 -9.32 -4.22
N GLY A 171 -0.84 -9.00 -4.07
CA GLY A 171 0.10 -8.84 -5.17
C GLY A 171 0.24 -10.10 -6.03
N LEU A 172 0.32 -11.28 -5.41
CA LEU A 172 0.38 -12.57 -6.09
C LEU A 172 -0.86 -12.80 -6.97
N LEU A 173 -2.06 -12.64 -6.41
CA LEU A 173 -3.31 -12.84 -7.14
C LEU A 173 -3.48 -11.80 -8.27
N ARG A 174 -3.12 -10.54 -8.02
CA ARG A 174 -3.12 -9.47 -9.03
C ARG A 174 -2.15 -9.76 -10.17
N LYS A 175 -0.96 -10.31 -9.88
CA LYS A 175 0.05 -10.68 -10.90
C LYS A 175 -0.48 -11.76 -11.86
N MET A 176 -1.39 -12.61 -11.40
CA MET A 176 -2.00 -13.67 -12.22
C MET A 176 -3.17 -13.20 -13.10
N MET A 177 -3.58 -11.93 -13.00
CA MET A 177 -4.73 -11.40 -13.73
C MET A 177 -4.31 -10.34 -14.77
N PRO A 178 -4.82 -10.42 -16.03
CA PRO A 178 -4.58 -9.41 -17.05
C PRO A 178 -5.49 -8.18 -16.87
N VAL A 179 -5.59 -7.66 -15.65
CA VAL A 179 -6.49 -6.55 -15.29
C VAL A 179 -5.66 -5.29 -15.02
N LYS A 180 -5.97 -4.20 -15.72
CA LYS A 180 -5.30 -2.91 -15.53
C LYS A 180 -5.46 -2.44 -14.06
N PRO A 181 -4.41 -1.95 -13.39
CA PRO A 181 -4.42 -1.64 -11.96
C PRO A 181 -5.57 -0.71 -11.53
N LEU A 182 -5.76 0.42 -12.23
CA LEU A 182 -6.79 1.42 -11.87
C LEU A 182 -8.23 0.87 -11.97
N VAL A 183 -8.52 0.13 -13.04
CA VAL A 183 -9.85 -0.47 -13.25
C VAL A 183 -10.11 -1.59 -12.24
N GLY A 184 -9.08 -2.39 -11.97
CA GLY A 184 -9.13 -3.43 -10.95
C GLY A 184 -9.41 -2.88 -9.56
N LEU A 185 -8.71 -1.81 -9.15
CA LEU A 185 -8.94 -1.16 -7.87
C LEU A 185 -10.35 -0.59 -7.75
N LEU A 186 -10.86 0.03 -8.83
CA LEU A 186 -12.25 0.50 -8.84
C LEU A 186 -13.21 -0.67 -8.59
N VAL A 187 -13.07 -1.79 -9.30
CA VAL A 187 -13.93 -2.96 -9.10
C VAL A 187 -13.81 -3.49 -7.67
N GLU A 188 -12.60 -3.65 -7.15
CA GLU A 188 -12.36 -4.10 -5.77
C GLU A 188 -13.06 -3.19 -4.75
N THR A 189 -12.96 -1.87 -4.93
CA THR A 189 -13.60 -0.90 -4.04
C THR A 189 -15.13 -0.90 -4.20
N VAL A 190 -15.64 -1.05 -5.43
CA VAL A 190 -17.08 -1.20 -5.71
C VAL A 190 -17.65 -2.48 -5.13
N LEU A 191 -16.88 -3.56 -5.06
CA LEU A 191 -17.33 -4.82 -4.45
C LEU A 191 -17.49 -4.68 -2.92
N LEU A 192 -16.67 -3.87 -2.27
CA LEU A 192 -16.75 -3.61 -0.82
C LEU A 192 -17.71 -2.48 -0.46
N SER A 193 -17.96 -1.54 -1.38
CA SER A 193 -18.72 -0.34 -1.07
C SER A 193 -20.17 -0.58 -0.62
N PRO A 194 -20.92 -1.61 -1.08
CA PRO A 194 -22.25 -1.89 -0.54
C PRO A 194 -22.22 -2.15 0.96
N PHE A 195 -21.24 -2.94 1.44
CA PHE A 195 -21.05 -3.19 2.86
C PHE A 195 -20.69 -1.91 3.62
N ALA A 196 -19.79 -1.09 3.05
CA ALA A 196 -19.43 0.20 3.61
C ALA A 196 -20.63 1.15 3.73
N VAL A 197 -21.48 1.24 2.70
CA VAL A 197 -22.70 2.07 2.71
C VAL A 197 -23.67 1.58 3.77
N VAL A 198 -23.90 0.27 3.87
CA VAL A 198 -24.79 -0.30 4.90
C VAL A 198 -24.30 0.06 6.30
N MET A 199 -23.00 -0.11 6.58
CA MET A 199 -22.43 0.27 7.89
C MET A 199 -22.58 1.77 8.17
N ILE A 200 -22.28 2.63 7.20
CA ILE A 200 -22.46 4.08 7.34
C ILE A 200 -23.91 4.42 7.66
N VAL A 201 -24.88 3.84 6.94
CA VAL A 201 -26.31 4.07 7.19
C VAL A 201 -26.70 3.63 8.59
N ILE A 202 -26.24 2.45 9.04
CA ILE A 202 -26.50 1.96 10.40
C ILE A 202 -25.98 2.94 11.46
N TRP A 203 -24.71 3.35 11.39
CA TRP A 203 -24.15 4.31 12.36
C TRP A 203 -24.89 5.66 12.35
N ASN A 204 -25.32 6.14 11.19
CA ASN A 204 -26.12 7.36 11.11
C ASN A 204 -27.50 7.21 11.75
N LEU A 205 -28.17 6.07 11.56
CA LEU A 205 -29.47 5.79 12.18
C LEU A 205 -29.38 5.63 13.70
N GLU A 206 -28.27 5.05 14.19
CA GLU A 206 -27.99 4.91 15.63
C GLU A 206 -27.50 6.21 16.29
N GLY A 207 -27.22 7.25 15.50
CA GLY A 207 -26.66 8.52 16.00
C GLY A 207 -25.19 8.44 16.42
N THR A 208 -24.49 7.36 16.07
CA THR A 208 -23.06 7.14 16.34
C THR A 208 -22.16 7.55 15.15
N GLY A 209 -22.76 7.80 13.99
CA GLY A 209 -22.05 8.19 12.76
C GLY A 209 -21.54 9.63 12.78
N ASN A 210 -20.36 9.83 12.21
CA ASN A 210 -19.64 11.10 12.26
C ASN A 210 -19.86 12.02 11.04
N ILE A 211 -20.49 11.52 9.97
CA ILE A 211 -20.74 12.29 8.73
C ILE A 211 -21.79 13.40 8.88
N GLY A 212 -22.61 13.36 9.94
CA GLY A 212 -23.56 14.44 10.30
C GLY A 212 -23.07 15.35 11.42
N GLY A 213 -21.83 15.14 11.89
CA GLY A 213 -21.24 15.84 13.04
C GLY A 213 -20.48 17.10 12.63
N GLU A 214 -19.29 17.26 13.19
CA GLU A 214 -18.44 18.42 12.93
C GLU A 214 -17.97 18.49 11.47
N TRP A 215 -18.10 19.65 10.83
CA TRP A 215 -17.72 19.84 9.42
C TRP A 215 -16.26 19.49 9.12
N SER A 216 -15.35 19.67 10.08
CA SER A 216 -13.95 19.28 9.98
C SER A 216 -13.80 17.77 9.71
N ASN A 217 -14.47 16.94 10.52
CA ASN A 217 -14.50 15.50 10.39
C ASN A 217 -15.16 15.06 9.08
N VAL A 218 -16.25 15.69 8.67
CA VAL A 218 -16.91 15.38 7.39
C VAL A 218 -15.96 15.62 6.22
N ILE A 219 -15.27 16.77 6.18
CA ILE A 219 -14.31 17.10 5.13
C ILE A 219 -13.17 16.08 5.10
N LEU A 220 -12.67 15.66 6.26
CA LEU A 220 -11.62 14.64 6.37
C LEU A 220 -12.12 13.23 5.98
N LEU A 221 -13.36 12.86 6.30
CA LEU A 221 -13.93 11.58 5.87
C LEU A 221 -14.13 11.53 4.35
N VAL A 222 -14.64 12.60 3.76
CA VAL A 222 -14.78 12.74 2.29
C VAL A 222 -13.40 12.75 1.62
N GLY A 223 -12.47 13.52 2.18
CA GLY A 223 -11.10 13.64 1.68
C GLY A 223 -10.30 12.33 1.75
N ALA A 224 -10.66 11.39 2.63
CA ALA A 224 -9.94 10.13 2.81
C ALA A 224 -9.89 9.31 1.51
N GLY A 225 -10.99 9.32 0.74
CA GLY A 225 -11.03 8.65 -0.56
C GLY A 225 -10.12 9.32 -1.60
N VAL A 226 -10.08 10.65 -1.60
CA VAL A 226 -9.26 11.44 -2.53
C VAL A 226 -7.78 11.32 -2.20
N VAL A 227 -7.39 11.54 -0.94
CA VAL A 227 -5.98 11.54 -0.50
C VAL A 227 -5.34 10.16 -0.70
N THR A 228 -6.12 9.08 -0.61
CA THR A 228 -5.59 7.72 -0.87
C THR A 228 -5.58 7.34 -2.35
N SER A 229 -6.54 7.83 -3.15
CA SER A 229 -6.68 7.45 -4.56
C SER A 229 -5.90 8.37 -5.51
N LEU A 230 -5.71 9.64 -5.18
CA LEU A 230 -4.98 10.61 -6.00
C LEU A 230 -3.53 10.20 -6.27
N PRO A 231 -2.75 9.70 -5.28
CA PRO A 231 -1.38 9.25 -5.53
C PRO A 231 -1.27 8.13 -6.57
N LEU A 232 -2.33 7.35 -6.79
CA LEU A 232 -2.35 6.32 -7.82
C LEU A 232 -2.22 6.90 -9.24
N LEU A 233 -2.67 8.14 -9.45
CA LEU A 233 -2.49 8.83 -10.73
C LEU A 233 -1.03 9.14 -10.99
N TRP A 234 -0.35 9.69 -9.98
CA TRP A 234 1.09 9.95 -10.06
C TRP A 234 1.84 8.63 -10.20
N PHE A 235 1.54 7.62 -9.39
CA PHE A 235 2.14 6.29 -9.49
C PHE A 235 1.96 5.66 -10.88
N THR A 236 0.75 5.72 -11.45
CA THR A 236 0.48 5.20 -12.80
C THR A 236 1.28 5.95 -13.87
N ASN A 237 1.42 7.27 -13.73
CA ASN A 237 2.21 8.08 -14.66
C ASN A 237 3.71 7.86 -14.51
N ALA A 238 4.19 7.57 -13.30
CA ALA A 238 5.56 7.17 -13.04
C ALA A 238 5.84 5.78 -13.62
N GLY A 239 4.91 4.82 -13.45
CA GLY A 239 4.94 3.47 -14.04
C GLY A 239 5.15 3.42 -15.54
N LYS A 240 4.62 4.40 -16.28
CA LYS A 240 4.78 4.51 -17.74
C LYS A 240 6.14 5.04 -18.18
N ARG A 241 6.89 5.68 -17.28
CA ARG A 241 8.11 6.45 -17.58
C ARG A 241 9.36 5.89 -16.94
N LEU A 242 9.20 5.13 -15.86
CA LEU A 242 10.29 4.56 -15.10
C LEU A 242 10.34 3.05 -15.24
N ARG A 243 11.54 2.51 -15.09
CA ARG A 243 11.74 1.07 -14.91
C ARG A 243 11.10 0.64 -13.59
N TYR A 244 10.58 -0.58 -13.57
CA TYR A 244 9.95 -1.15 -12.37
C TYR A 244 10.90 -1.19 -11.17
N THR A 245 12.19 -1.47 -11.38
CA THR A 245 13.22 -1.46 -10.34
C THR A 245 13.44 -0.09 -9.73
N THR A 246 13.47 0.96 -10.56
CA THR A 246 13.54 2.35 -10.09
C THR A 246 12.33 2.70 -9.22
N LEU A 247 11.12 2.33 -9.66
CA LEU A 247 9.91 2.54 -8.87
C LEU A 247 9.93 1.78 -7.55
N GLY A 248 10.38 0.52 -7.56
CA GLY A 248 10.53 -0.28 -6.35
C GLY A 248 11.49 0.35 -5.35
N PHE A 249 12.60 0.94 -5.83
CA PHE A 249 13.54 1.64 -4.96
C PHE A 249 12.95 2.92 -4.35
N ILE A 250 12.32 3.78 -5.18
CA ILE A 250 11.70 5.02 -4.67
C ILE A 250 10.54 4.69 -3.71
N HIS A 251 9.83 3.58 -3.90
CA HIS A 251 8.76 3.16 -3.01
C HIS A 251 9.21 3.01 -1.55
N TYR A 252 10.46 2.61 -1.29
CA TYR A 252 11.01 2.53 0.08
C TYR A 252 11.06 3.87 0.82
N MET A 253 10.90 4.99 0.11
CA MET A 253 10.68 6.29 0.74
C MET A 253 9.39 6.32 1.58
N THR A 254 8.34 5.61 1.17
CA THR A 254 7.04 5.58 1.87
C THR A 254 7.18 5.08 3.32
N PRO A 255 7.66 3.85 3.58
CA PRO A 255 7.82 3.38 4.95
C PRO A 255 8.90 4.15 5.73
N SER A 256 9.93 4.68 5.07
CA SER A 256 10.92 5.56 5.73
C SER A 256 10.30 6.84 6.27
N ILE A 257 9.45 7.52 5.48
CA ILE A 257 8.71 8.70 5.94
C ILE A 257 7.79 8.34 7.10
N GLN A 258 7.06 7.21 7.00
CA GLN A 258 6.19 6.74 8.07
C GLN A 258 6.96 6.46 9.36
N LEU A 259 8.15 5.84 9.27
CA LEU A 259 9.01 5.60 10.43
C LEU A 259 9.41 6.92 11.10
N VAL A 260 9.88 7.89 10.32
CA VAL A 260 10.26 9.22 10.82
C VAL A 260 9.08 9.92 11.48
N ILE A 261 7.89 9.85 10.88
CA ILE A 261 6.66 10.41 11.45
C ILE A 261 6.30 9.73 12.78
N GLY A 262 6.31 8.39 12.83
CA GLY A 262 6.01 7.65 14.05
C GLY A 262 6.95 8.03 15.19
N VAL A 263 8.27 8.02 14.94
CA VAL A 263 9.29 8.28 15.96
C VAL A 263 9.35 9.74 16.38
N TYR A 264 9.39 10.68 15.44
CA TYR A 264 9.69 12.09 15.75
C TYR A 264 8.44 12.98 15.88
N LEU A 265 7.38 12.71 15.12
CA LEU A 265 6.17 13.54 15.17
C LEU A 265 5.20 13.02 16.24
N TYR A 266 5.02 11.70 16.31
CA TYR A 266 4.11 11.06 17.26
C TYR A 266 4.78 10.46 18.50
N ASN A 267 6.11 10.58 18.61
CA ASN A 267 6.90 10.13 19.76
C ASN A 267 6.69 8.64 20.10
N GLU A 268 6.46 7.80 19.09
CA GLU A 268 6.37 6.35 19.29
C GLU A 268 7.71 5.77 19.75
N PRO A 269 7.70 4.78 20.67
CA PRO A 269 8.92 4.24 21.25
C PRO A 269 9.78 3.54 20.19
N PHE A 270 10.95 4.11 19.92
CA PHE A 270 11.97 3.50 19.07
C PHE A 270 13.12 2.93 19.91
N THR A 271 12.95 1.68 20.33
CA THR A 271 13.90 0.99 21.22
C THR A 271 15.10 0.41 20.45
N SER A 272 16.12 -0.03 21.18
CA SER A 272 17.25 -0.79 20.61
C SER A 272 16.79 -2.03 19.82
N THR A 273 15.72 -2.69 20.28
CA THR A 273 15.07 -3.81 19.58
C THR A 273 14.58 -3.40 18.19
N HIS A 274 13.93 -2.24 18.09
CA HIS A 274 13.49 -1.71 16.79
C HIS A 274 14.70 -1.44 15.90
N ALA A 275 15.73 -0.77 16.42
CA ALA A 275 16.94 -0.47 15.66
C ALA A 275 17.61 -1.74 15.08
N VAL A 276 17.74 -2.80 15.88
CA VAL A 276 18.28 -4.10 15.43
C VAL A 276 17.37 -4.73 14.38
N THR A 277 16.06 -4.75 14.63
CA THR A 277 15.06 -5.34 13.73
C THR A 277 15.05 -4.65 12.36
N PHE A 278 14.96 -3.32 12.35
CA PHE A 278 15.03 -2.52 11.12
C PHE A 278 16.39 -2.67 10.44
N GLY A 279 17.49 -2.69 11.20
CA GLY A 279 18.84 -2.89 10.65
C GLY A 279 19.00 -4.23 9.92
N LEU A 280 18.48 -5.32 10.49
CA LEU A 280 18.49 -6.63 9.86
C LEU A 280 17.67 -6.65 8.56
N ILE A 281 16.44 -6.10 8.60
CA ILE A 281 15.56 -6.06 7.43
C ILE A 281 16.14 -5.17 6.33
N TRP A 282 16.67 -4.00 6.67
CA TRP A 282 17.32 -3.10 5.71
C TRP A 282 18.55 -3.75 5.09
N THR A 283 19.36 -4.46 5.86
CA THR A 283 20.50 -5.19 5.33
C THR A 283 20.05 -6.25 4.33
N GLY A 284 19.02 -7.04 4.68
CA GLY A 284 18.42 -8.00 3.76
C GLY A 284 17.86 -7.34 2.48
N LEU A 285 17.19 -6.20 2.63
CA LEU A 285 16.62 -5.44 1.53
C LEU A 285 17.69 -4.86 0.58
N ILE A 286 18.81 -4.37 1.14
CA ILE A 286 19.96 -3.87 0.37
C ILE A 286 20.57 -5.02 -0.43
N ILE A 287 20.82 -6.16 0.21
CA ILE A 287 21.35 -7.36 -0.45
C ILE A 287 20.43 -7.79 -1.60
N TYR A 288 19.12 -7.84 -1.35
CA TYR A 288 18.12 -8.16 -2.37
C TYR A 288 18.13 -7.17 -3.52
N SER A 289 18.18 -5.87 -3.21
CA SER A 289 18.13 -4.81 -4.22
C SER A 289 19.38 -4.80 -5.10
N ILE A 290 20.57 -4.92 -4.52
CA ILE A 290 21.85 -4.98 -5.28
C ILE A 290 21.83 -6.14 -6.27
N ASN A 291 21.43 -7.33 -5.81
CA ASN A 291 21.35 -8.51 -6.65
C ASN A 291 20.31 -8.36 -7.79
N ALA A 292 19.16 -7.72 -7.51
CA ALA A 292 18.15 -7.42 -8.53
C ALA A 292 18.68 -6.45 -9.61
N PHE A 293 19.50 -5.47 -9.23
CA PHE A 293 20.15 -4.57 -10.20
C PHE A 293 21.21 -5.29 -11.04
N GLN A 294 22.02 -6.16 -10.43
CA GLN A 294 23.07 -6.90 -11.13
C GLN A 294 22.51 -7.89 -12.15
N THR A 295 21.46 -8.64 -11.79
CA THR A 295 20.83 -9.63 -12.67
C THR A 295 20.09 -9.00 -13.86
N GLN A 296 19.59 -7.77 -13.74
CA GLN A 296 19.01 -7.02 -14.87
C GLN A 296 20.06 -6.39 -15.79
N GLY A 297 21.27 -6.11 -15.30
CA GLY A 297 22.37 -5.62 -16.14
C GLY A 297 22.99 -6.70 -17.03
N SER A 298 22.68 -7.98 -16.78
CA SER A 298 23.17 -9.15 -17.51
C SER A 298 22.22 -9.71 -18.58
N THR A 299 21.10 -9.04 -18.85
CA THR A 299 20.13 -9.35 -19.92
C THR A 299 19.94 -8.15 -20.83
#